data_AF-A0A0N8WM96-F1
#
_entry.id   AF-A0A0N8WM96-F1
#
_cell.length_a   1.000
_cell.length_b   1.000
_cell.length_c   1.000
_cell.angle_alpha   90.00
_cell.angle_beta   90.00
_cell.angle_gamma   90.00
#
_symmetry.space_group_name_H-M   'P 1'
#
loop_
_entity.id
_entity.type
_entity.pdbx_description
1 polymer ?
#
loop_
_entity_poly.entity_id
_entity_poly.type
_entity_poly.pdbx_seq_one_letter_code
_entity_poly.pdbx_strand_id
1 'polypeptide(L)'
;MTAEKRPFVLYEYLRFFWQRKWWFLVVPLATIVLTVIAGRLLLQGEKYTGKAVVFTGSIDVKELTDPKNIEAKFPDVKNLDVVVPEEQYVQITVKGDDEQDVSRELKLVVSEYSQELKRHSQERIDVTTKYLHALEKRERALQQKVDYYSEQIQSGRLNPEQLHDISDLLVESENNLTEVMERVNRIRGNLVFYEKPAVLSETVAKSKTYTGQLMAVGLVLGLFLTVVWLVLWKYILDARRYYSS
;
A
#
# COMPACT_ATOMS: atom_id res chain seq x y z
N MET A 1 -45.24 28.30 -59.10
CA MET A 1 -44.71 27.11 -58.40
C MET A 1 -43.28 26.87 -58.85
N THR A 2 -42.30 27.33 -58.07
CA THR A 2 -40.91 26.86 -58.20
C THR A 2 -40.54 26.26 -56.86
N ALA A 3 -40.66 24.94 -56.77
CA ALA A 3 -40.12 24.20 -55.66
C ALA A 3 -38.59 24.35 -55.72
N GLU A 4 -38.06 25.32 -54.98
CA GLU A 4 -36.63 25.39 -54.67
C GLU A 4 -36.25 24.04 -54.06
N LYS A 5 -35.50 23.24 -54.83
CA LYS A 5 -34.95 21.98 -54.35
C LYS A 5 -34.03 22.34 -53.18
N ARG A 6 -34.48 22.07 -51.94
CA ARG A 6 -33.65 22.17 -50.74
C ARG A 6 -32.34 21.45 -51.05
N PRO A 7 -31.19 22.16 -51.15
CA PRO A 7 -29.95 21.48 -51.48
C PRO A 7 -29.67 20.47 -50.37
N PHE A 8 -29.13 19.31 -50.74
CA PHE A 8 -28.78 18.26 -49.80
C PHE A 8 -27.73 18.81 -48.83
N VAL A 9 -28.18 19.34 -47.68
CA VAL A 9 -27.36 20.06 -46.71
C VAL A 9 -26.13 19.23 -46.31
N LEU A 10 -26.34 17.93 -46.04
CA LEU A 10 -25.28 16.99 -45.72
C LEU A 10 -24.21 16.92 -46.83
N TYR A 11 -24.61 16.83 -48.10
CA TYR A 11 -23.70 16.78 -49.23
C TYR A 11 -22.88 18.07 -49.36
N GLU A 12 -23.47 19.23 -49.07
CA GLU A 12 -22.73 20.48 -49.03
C GLU A 12 -21.67 20.52 -47.93
N TYR A 13 -21.99 20.04 -46.73
CA TYR A 13 -21.01 19.92 -45.64
C TYR A 13 -19.90 18.92 -45.99
N LEU A 14 -20.25 17.75 -46.54
CA LEU A 14 -19.27 16.75 -47.02
C LEU A 14 -18.34 17.33 -48.09
N ARG A 15 -18.89 18.03 -49.09
CA ARG A 15 -18.10 18.68 -50.14
C ARG A 15 -17.20 19.78 -49.57
N PHE A 16 -17.72 20.56 -48.62
CA PHE A 16 -16.96 21.60 -47.93
C PHE A 16 -15.79 21.03 -47.11
N PHE A 17 -16.01 19.91 -46.41
CA PHE A 17 -14.99 19.18 -45.68
C PHE A 17 -13.95 18.59 -46.64
N TRP A 18 -14.38 18.02 -47.76
CA TRP A 18 -13.49 17.43 -48.76
C TRP A 18 -12.55 18.46 -49.39
N GLN A 19 -13.05 19.66 -49.70
CA GLN A 19 -12.23 20.78 -50.16
C GLN A 19 -11.18 21.22 -49.13
N ARG A 20 -11.43 20.96 -47.84
CA ARG A 20 -10.59 21.35 -46.71
C ARG A 20 -9.98 20.14 -45.99
N LYS A 21 -9.82 19.01 -46.67
CA LYS A 21 -9.36 17.74 -46.09
C LYS A 21 -8.04 17.85 -45.28
N TRP A 22 -7.17 18.80 -45.64
CA TRP A 22 -5.93 19.08 -44.89
C TRP A 22 -6.16 19.46 -43.43
N TRP A 23 -7.30 20.04 -43.08
CA TRP A 23 -7.64 20.37 -41.69
C TRP A 23 -7.79 19.12 -40.81
N PHE A 24 -8.20 17.97 -41.39
CA PHE A 24 -8.22 16.68 -40.70
C PHE A 24 -6.83 16.09 -40.45
N LEU A 25 -5.77 16.70 -40.98
CA LEU A 25 -4.39 16.35 -40.64
C LEU A 25 -3.78 17.38 -39.69
N VAL A 26 -3.92 18.67 -40.00
CA VAL A 26 -3.26 19.75 -39.25
C VAL A 26 -3.80 19.86 -37.83
N VAL A 27 -5.12 19.85 -37.64
CA VAL A 27 -5.72 20.05 -36.31
C VAL A 27 -5.44 18.87 -35.39
N PRO A 28 -5.62 17.59 -35.79
CA PRO A 28 -5.25 16.47 -34.93
C PRO A 28 -3.77 16.42 -34.59
N LEU A 29 -2.89 16.78 -35.54
CA LEU A 29 -1.45 16.84 -35.26
C LEU A 29 -1.14 17.92 -34.23
N ALA A 30 -1.73 19.12 -34.37
CA ALA A 30 -1.54 20.21 -33.43
C ALA A 30 -2.08 19.87 -32.03
N THR A 31 -3.25 19.23 -31.93
CA THR A 31 -3.81 18.82 -30.64
C THR A 31 -3.01 17.71 -29.98
N ILE A 32 -2.43 16.76 -30.72
CA ILE A 32 -1.50 15.77 -30.17
C ILE A 32 -0.30 16.47 -29.52
N VAL A 33 0.31 17.44 -30.22
CA VAL A 33 1.45 18.19 -29.68
C VAL A 33 1.03 18.94 -28.41
N LEU A 34 -0.12 19.62 -28.44
CA LEU A 34 -0.64 20.35 -27.29
C LEU A 34 -0.96 19.44 -26.11
N THR A 35 -1.60 18.27 -26.30
CA THR A 35 -1.91 17.36 -25.20
C THR A 35 -0.67 16.70 -24.62
N VAL A 36 0.35 16.41 -25.44
CA VAL A 36 1.64 15.90 -24.94
C VAL A 36 2.39 16.97 -24.15
N ILE A 37 2.43 18.22 -24.62
CA ILE A 37 3.08 19.33 -23.90
C ILE A 37 2.32 19.63 -22.60
N ALA A 38 1.00 19.81 -22.67
CA ALA A 38 0.16 20.05 -21.51
C ALA A 38 0.25 18.89 -20.52
N GLY A 39 0.21 17.65 -21.00
CA GLY A 39 0.38 16.47 -20.17
C GLY A 39 1.77 16.40 -19.54
N ARG A 40 2.85 16.79 -20.23
CA ARG A 40 4.18 16.87 -19.61
C ARG A 40 4.29 17.97 -18.55
N LEU A 41 3.63 19.11 -18.74
CA LEU A 41 3.64 20.20 -17.78
C LEU A 41 2.76 19.92 -16.56
N LEU A 42 1.60 19.27 -16.77
CA LEU A 42 0.62 18.98 -15.71
C LEU A 42 0.85 17.64 -15.01
N LEU A 43 1.38 16.66 -15.72
CA LEU A 43 1.68 15.30 -15.23
C LEU A 43 3.19 15.09 -15.16
N GLN A 44 3.95 16.14 -14.86
CA GLN A 44 5.38 16.07 -14.61
C GLN A 44 5.59 15.27 -13.30
N GLY A 45 5.40 13.96 -13.39
CA GLY A 45 5.89 13.04 -12.39
C GLY A 45 7.40 12.93 -12.55
N GLU A 46 8.06 12.82 -11.41
CA GLU A 46 9.47 12.46 -11.30
C GLU A 46 9.85 11.32 -12.26
N LYS A 47 11.05 11.37 -12.85
CA LYS A 47 11.48 10.41 -13.90
C LYS A 47 11.73 9.00 -13.38
N TYR A 48 12.05 8.85 -12.11
CA TYR A 48 12.40 7.60 -11.48
C TYR A 48 11.49 7.32 -10.29
N THR A 49 11.22 6.04 -10.09
CA THR A 49 10.45 5.56 -8.94
C THR A 49 11.21 4.39 -8.32
N GLY A 50 11.66 4.62 -7.09
CA GLY A 50 12.13 3.59 -6.18
C GLY A 50 10.95 2.96 -5.46
N LYS A 51 10.93 1.62 -5.39
CA LYS A 51 9.93 0.84 -4.68
C LYS A 51 10.61 -0.23 -3.85
N ALA A 52 10.20 -0.33 -2.60
CA ALA A 52 10.56 -1.44 -1.74
C ALA A 52 9.32 -2.02 -1.08
N VAL A 53 9.33 -3.33 -0.86
CA VAL A 53 8.31 -4.03 -0.10
C VAL A 53 8.97 -4.64 1.11
N VAL A 54 8.49 -4.24 2.29
CA VAL A 54 8.98 -4.70 3.59
C VAL A 54 7.87 -5.47 4.27
N PHE A 55 8.17 -6.71 4.64
CA PHE A 55 7.33 -7.53 5.48
C PHE A 55 7.61 -7.21 6.95
N THR A 56 6.58 -6.82 7.71
CA THR A 56 6.71 -6.47 9.13
C THR A 56 6.68 -7.69 10.04
N GLY A 57 6.31 -8.86 9.52
CA GLY A 57 6.16 -10.09 10.30
C GLY A 57 5.03 -9.96 11.33
N SER A 58 5.21 -10.59 12.49
CA SER A 58 4.23 -10.54 13.58
C SER A 58 4.26 -9.21 14.38
N ILE A 59 4.75 -8.12 13.79
CA ILE A 59 4.72 -6.77 14.37
C ILE A 59 3.43 -6.07 13.95
N ASP A 60 2.64 -5.65 14.94
CA ASP A 60 1.32 -5.06 14.81
C ASP A 60 1.21 -3.65 15.44
N VAL A 61 2.32 -3.10 15.96
CA VAL A 61 2.32 -1.80 16.62
C VAL A 61 2.15 -0.66 15.60
N LYS A 62 1.15 0.21 15.83
CA LYS A 62 0.79 1.31 14.91
C LYS A 62 1.94 2.26 14.59
N GLU A 63 2.90 2.43 15.49
CA GLU A 63 4.07 3.27 15.23
C GLU A 63 4.92 2.75 14.07
N LEU A 64 4.92 1.43 13.85
CA LEU A 64 5.70 0.75 12.81
C LEU A 64 4.84 0.19 11.68
N THR A 65 3.51 0.28 11.75
CA THR A 65 2.61 -0.25 10.73
C THR A 65 1.69 0.79 10.10
N ASP A 66 1.50 1.95 10.75
CA ASP A 66 0.72 3.05 10.17
C ASP A 66 1.56 3.83 9.16
N PRO A 67 1.11 3.97 7.91
CA PRO A 67 1.85 4.69 6.87
C PRO A 67 2.26 6.11 7.26
N LYS A 68 1.37 6.86 7.92
CA LYS A 68 1.63 8.25 8.27
C LYS A 68 2.70 8.37 9.35
N ASN A 69 2.74 7.42 10.28
CA ASN A 69 3.78 7.38 11.30
C ASN A 69 5.15 7.06 10.67
N ILE A 70 5.17 6.14 9.71
CA ILE A 70 6.39 5.78 8.99
C ILE A 70 6.88 6.99 8.17
N GLU A 71 6.00 7.65 7.40
CA GLU A 71 6.34 8.86 6.64
C GLU A 71 6.86 9.99 7.53
N ALA A 72 6.23 10.21 8.69
CA ALA A 72 6.61 11.25 9.63
C ALA A 72 8.03 11.08 10.20
N LYS A 73 8.61 9.87 10.16
CA LYS A 73 10.00 9.62 10.58
C LYS A 73 11.02 10.12 9.55
N PHE A 74 10.62 10.36 8.31
CA PHE A 74 11.51 10.73 7.20
C PHE A 74 11.09 12.07 6.55
N PRO A 75 11.04 13.19 7.30
CA PRO A 75 10.55 14.47 6.78
C PRO A 75 11.42 15.06 5.67
N ASP A 76 12.70 14.66 5.61
CA ASP A 76 13.67 15.18 4.64
C ASP A 76 13.60 14.45 3.28
N VAL A 77 12.93 13.29 3.21
CA VAL A 77 12.80 12.50 1.98
C VAL A 77 11.62 13.04 1.17
N LYS A 78 11.92 13.66 0.03
CA LYS A 78 10.90 14.27 -0.83
C LYS A 78 10.13 13.19 -1.60
N ASN A 79 8.85 13.45 -1.82
CA ASN A 79 7.96 12.56 -2.59
C ASN A 79 7.98 11.10 -2.08
N LEU A 80 8.17 10.91 -0.78
CA LEU A 80 7.97 9.63 -0.09
C LEU A 80 6.48 9.34 0.00
N ASP A 81 6.10 8.11 -0.33
CA ASP A 81 4.75 7.59 -0.23
C ASP A 81 4.83 6.17 0.36
N VAL A 82 4.19 5.98 1.51
CA VAL A 82 4.13 4.70 2.19
C VAL A 82 2.69 4.20 2.12
N VAL A 83 2.53 2.95 1.71
CA VAL A 83 1.22 2.30 1.66
C VAL A 83 1.30 0.90 2.25
N VAL A 84 0.20 0.46 2.87
CA VAL A 84 0.05 -0.90 3.39
C VAL A 84 -0.92 -1.62 2.45
N PRO A 85 -0.43 -2.29 1.38
CA PRO A 85 -1.30 -2.94 0.41
C PRO A 85 -2.07 -4.12 1.02
N GLU A 86 -1.43 -4.83 1.95
CA GLU A 86 -1.97 -5.99 2.66
C GLU A 86 -1.48 -5.95 4.11
N GLU A 87 -2.18 -6.64 5.01
CA GLU A 87 -1.72 -6.76 6.40
C GLU A 87 -0.28 -7.27 6.45
N GLN A 88 0.56 -6.66 7.28
CA GLN A 88 1.98 -6.98 7.46
C GLN A 88 2.91 -6.64 6.28
N TYR A 89 2.40 -6.07 5.19
CA TYR A 89 3.23 -5.60 4.07
C TYR A 89 3.22 -4.09 4.02
N VAL A 90 4.41 -3.49 4.03
CA VAL A 90 4.60 -2.05 3.85
C VAL A 90 5.34 -1.82 2.55
N GLN A 91 4.71 -1.11 1.63
CA GLN A 91 5.33 -0.67 0.39
C GLN A 91 5.80 0.78 0.57
N ILE A 92 7.09 0.98 0.36
CA ILE A 92 7.76 2.28 0.41
C ILE A 92 8.05 2.70 -1.02
N THR A 93 7.60 3.89 -1.40
CA THR A 93 7.81 4.47 -2.73
C THR A 93 8.52 5.81 -2.60
N VAL A 94 9.64 5.98 -3.30
CA VAL A 94 10.36 7.26 -3.41
C VAL A 94 10.41 7.66 -4.87
N LYS A 95 10.16 8.93 -5.18
CA LYS A 95 10.12 9.44 -6.55
C LYS A 95 11.06 10.63 -6.69
N GLY A 96 11.87 10.62 -7.74
CA GLY A 96 12.83 11.69 -8.03
C GLY A 96 13.29 11.71 -9.49
N ASP A 97 13.94 12.79 -9.88
CA ASP A 97 14.44 13.01 -11.24
C ASP A 97 15.80 12.35 -11.50
N ASP A 98 16.54 12.00 -10.45
CA ASP A 98 17.85 11.34 -10.52
C ASP A 98 17.79 9.92 -9.93
N GLU A 99 18.29 8.95 -10.71
CA GLU A 99 18.24 7.52 -10.35
C GLU A 99 19.09 7.21 -9.11
N GLN A 100 20.26 7.85 -8.98
CA GLN A 100 21.18 7.59 -7.86
C GLN A 100 20.66 8.19 -6.57
N ASP A 101 20.07 9.38 -6.63
CA ASP A 101 19.46 10.02 -5.47
C ASP A 101 18.23 9.24 -5.00
N VAL A 102 17.34 8.82 -5.91
CA VAL A 102 16.19 7.96 -5.58
C VAL A 102 16.65 6.63 -4.97
N SER A 103 17.69 6.01 -5.52
CA SER A 103 18.23 4.77 -4.96
C SER A 103 18.81 4.97 -3.56
N ARG A 104 19.50 6.09 -3.33
CA ARG A 104 20.09 6.42 -2.02
C ARG A 104 19.01 6.69 -0.98
N GLU A 105 18.02 7.50 -1.32
CA GLU A 105 16.90 7.84 -0.43
C GLU A 105 16.05 6.60 -0.11
N LEU A 106 15.70 5.81 -1.12
CA LEU A 106 14.98 4.55 -0.90
C LEU A 106 15.75 3.63 0.05
N LYS A 107 17.05 3.45 -0.20
CA LYS A 107 17.90 2.59 0.63
C LYS A 107 18.01 3.11 2.06
N LEU A 108 18.12 4.43 2.25
CA LEU A 108 18.13 5.05 3.58
C LEU A 108 16.85 4.68 4.35
N VAL A 109 15.69 5.00 3.79
CA VAL A 109 14.37 4.75 4.40
C VAL A 109 14.20 3.26 4.71
N VAL A 110 14.45 2.39 3.74
CA VAL A 110 14.31 0.93 3.90
C VAL A 110 15.26 0.40 4.96
N SER A 111 16.51 0.86 5.01
CA SER A 111 17.49 0.38 5.97
C SER A 111 17.15 0.77 7.40
N GLU A 112 16.79 2.04 7.64
CA GLU A 112 16.43 2.54 8.97
C GLU A 112 15.14 1.88 9.47
N TYR A 113 14.11 1.84 8.61
CA TYR A 113 12.85 1.21 8.93
C TYR A 113 13.00 -0.30 9.20
N SER A 114 13.76 -1.02 8.36
CA SER A 114 14.04 -2.45 8.57
C SER A 114 14.82 -2.71 9.85
N GLN A 115 15.78 -1.83 10.19
CA GLN A 115 16.54 -1.94 11.43
C GLN A 115 15.65 -1.73 12.65
N GLU A 116 14.73 -0.76 12.60
CA GLU A 116 13.78 -0.53 13.68
C GLU A 116 12.82 -1.70 13.87
N LEU A 117 12.27 -2.25 12.78
CA LEU A 117 11.45 -3.47 12.82
C LEU A 117 12.23 -4.64 13.44
N LYS A 118 13.48 -4.86 13.03
CA LYS A 118 14.34 -5.92 13.60
C LYS A 118 14.61 -5.71 15.07
N ARG A 119 14.89 -4.48 15.51
CA ARG A 119 15.09 -4.13 16.93
C ARG A 119 13.84 -4.44 17.74
N HIS A 120 12.69 -3.94 17.31
CA HIS A 120 11.42 -4.16 18.01
C HIS A 120 11.02 -5.66 18.02
N SER A 121 11.29 -6.38 16.93
CA SER A 121 11.10 -7.83 16.84
C SER A 121 11.95 -8.56 17.88
N GLN A 122 13.24 -8.24 17.97
CA GLN A 122 14.16 -8.86 18.90
C GLN A 122 13.78 -8.55 20.36
N GLU A 123 13.44 -7.29 20.67
CA GLU A 123 12.97 -6.89 22.00
C GLU A 123 11.72 -7.69 22.42
N ARG A 124 10.75 -7.86 21.51
CA ARG A 124 9.54 -8.65 21.77
C ARG A 124 9.89 -10.12 22.04
N ILE A 125 10.76 -10.72 21.23
CA ILE A 125 11.22 -12.10 21.42
C ILE A 125 11.93 -12.24 22.77
N ASP A 126 12.84 -11.33 23.11
CA ASP A 126 13.63 -11.38 24.35
C ASP A 126 12.74 -11.26 25.59
N VAL A 127 11.81 -10.30 25.61
CA VAL A 127 10.87 -10.10 26.72
C VAL A 127 9.97 -11.33 26.86
N THR A 128 9.43 -11.83 25.75
CA THR A 128 8.54 -13.00 25.75
C THR A 128 9.29 -14.25 26.23
N THR A 129 10.54 -14.45 25.79
CA THR A 129 11.38 -15.58 26.20
C THR A 129 11.73 -15.51 27.69
N LYS A 130 12.09 -14.33 28.20
CA LYS A 130 12.32 -14.13 29.64
C LYS A 130 11.08 -14.43 30.47
N TYR A 131 9.91 -13.98 30.00
CA TYR A 131 8.64 -14.26 30.67
C TYR A 131 8.29 -15.75 30.64
N LEU A 132 8.51 -16.42 29.51
CA LEU A 132 8.35 -17.87 29.38
C LEU A 132 9.22 -18.61 30.40
N HIS A 133 10.51 -18.28 30.52
CA HIS A 133 11.39 -18.91 31.51
C HIS A 133 10.94 -18.67 32.96
N ALA A 134 10.37 -17.50 33.27
CA ALA A 134 9.80 -17.25 34.59
C ALA A 134 8.57 -18.15 34.86
N LEU A 135 7.71 -18.34 33.86
CA LEU A 135 6.57 -19.24 33.96
C LEU A 135 7.00 -20.70 34.09
N GLU A 136 8.00 -21.16 33.32
CA GLU A 136 8.54 -22.52 33.43
C GLU A 136 9.13 -22.79 34.82
N LYS A 137 9.77 -21.80 35.45
CA LYS A 137 10.23 -21.93 36.84
C LYS A 137 9.05 -22.03 37.82
N ARG A 138 8.01 -21.24 37.61
CA ARG A 138 6.78 -21.28 38.43
C ARG A 138 6.05 -22.62 38.27
N GLU A 139 5.95 -23.13 37.05
CA GLU A 139 5.39 -24.45 36.73
C GLU A 139 6.09 -25.56 37.52
N ARG A 140 7.44 -25.60 37.49
CA ARG A 140 8.21 -26.59 38.26
C ARG A 140 8.01 -26.47 39.77
N ALA A 141 7.93 -25.25 40.29
CA ALA A 141 7.70 -25.03 41.71
C ALA A 141 6.29 -25.45 42.14
N LEU A 142 5.27 -25.23 41.30
CA LEU A 142 3.91 -25.71 41.53
C LEU A 142 3.82 -27.23 41.45
N GLN A 143 4.48 -27.84 40.47
CA GLN A 143 4.58 -29.30 40.37
C GLN A 143 5.15 -29.91 41.66
N GLN A 144 6.26 -29.36 42.17
CA GLN A 144 6.85 -29.82 43.43
C GLN A 144 5.90 -29.68 44.64
N LYS A 145 5.06 -28.63 44.67
CA LYS A 145 4.05 -28.46 45.72
C LYS A 145 2.93 -29.49 45.61
N VAL A 146 2.43 -29.72 44.40
CA VAL A 146 1.42 -30.76 44.12
C VAL A 146 1.93 -32.13 44.55
N ASP A 147 3.15 -32.48 44.15
CA ASP A 147 3.80 -33.75 44.51
C ASP A 147 3.92 -33.86 46.05
N TYR A 148 4.38 -32.80 46.72
CA TYR A 148 4.50 -32.77 48.18
C TYR A 148 3.17 -32.95 48.90
N TYR A 149 2.12 -32.21 48.52
CA TYR A 149 0.81 -32.33 49.16
C TYR A 149 0.17 -33.70 48.89
N SER A 150 0.34 -34.24 47.68
CA SER A 150 -0.10 -35.58 47.32
C SER A 150 0.59 -36.65 48.19
N GLU A 151 1.91 -36.56 48.39
CA GLU A 151 2.66 -37.45 49.28
C GLU A 151 2.20 -37.34 50.75
N GLN A 152 1.92 -36.13 51.25
CA GLN A 152 1.42 -35.93 52.61
C GLN A 152 0.07 -36.62 52.82
N ILE A 153 -0.86 -36.47 51.87
CA ILE A 153 -2.17 -37.13 51.90
C ILE A 153 -2.00 -38.66 51.85
N GLN A 154 -1.17 -39.17 50.94
CA GLN A 154 -0.92 -40.61 50.78
C GLN A 154 -0.23 -41.25 52.00
N SER A 155 0.51 -40.47 52.79
CA SER A 155 1.20 -40.96 53.99
C SER A 155 0.25 -41.49 55.07
N GLY A 156 -1.02 -41.06 55.06
CA GLY A 156 -2.03 -41.46 56.05
C GLY A 156 -1.77 -40.95 57.48
N ARG A 157 -0.83 -40.03 57.66
CA ARG A 157 -0.40 -39.51 58.98
C ARG A 157 -1.15 -38.26 59.44
N LEU A 158 -2.03 -37.73 58.60
CA LEU A 158 -2.76 -36.48 58.84
C LEU A 158 -4.03 -36.75 59.67
N ASN A 159 -4.35 -35.84 60.59
CA ASN A 159 -5.65 -35.82 61.23
C ASN A 159 -6.74 -35.25 60.27
N PRO A 160 -8.04 -35.35 60.60
CA PRO A 160 -9.11 -34.91 59.69
C PRO A 160 -9.04 -33.43 59.29
N GLU A 161 -8.67 -32.52 60.21
CA GLU A 161 -8.53 -31.09 59.91
C GLU A 161 -7.33 -30.82 58.97
N GLN A 162 -6.18 -31.42 59.26
CA GLN A 162 -4.98 -31.34 58.41
C GLN A 162 -5.23 -31.94 57.03
N LEU A 163 -6.00 -33.02 56.95
CA LEU A 163 -6.36 -33.64 55.68
C LEU A 163 -7.21 -32.69 54.83
N HIS A 164 -8.17 -32.00 55.43
CA HIS A 164 -8.99 -31.00 54.76
C HIS A 164 -8.13 -29.84 54.22
N ASP A 165 -7.32 -29.23 55.09
CA ASP A 165 -6.47 -28.08 54.74
C ASP A 165 -5.46 -28.42 53.62
N ILE A 166 -4.81 -29.59 53.70
CA ILE A 166 -3.86 -30.03 52.67
C ILE A 166 -4.57 -30.38 51.36
N SER A 167 -5.79 -30.93 51.42
CA SER A 167 -6.59 -31.20 50.23
C SER A 167 -6.97 -29.91 49.51
N ASP A 168 -7.37 -28.87 50.24
CA ASP A 168 -7.67 -27.56 49.65
C ASP A 168 -6.44 -26.94 48.98
N LEU A 169 -5.28 -26.99 49.66
CA LEU A 169 -4.01 -26.52 49.10
C LEU A 169 -3.56 -27.32 47.87
N LEU A 170 -3.85 -28.63 47.83
CA LEU A 170 -3.59 -29.47 46.67
C LEU A 170 -4.45 -29.02 45.48
N VAL A 171 -5.77 -28.91 45.66
CA VAL A 171 -6.68 -28.47 44.61
C VAL A 171 -6.30 -27.07 44.09
N GLU A 172 -5.97 -26.13 44.99
CA GLU A 172 -5.49 -24.81 44.59
C GLU A 172 -4.19 -24.88 43.78
N SER A 173 -3.25 -25.73 44.19
CA SER A 173 -1.96 -25.89 43.51
C SER A 173 -2.12 -26.53 42.12
N GLU A 174 -3.01 -27.52 41.97
CA GLU A 174 -3.32 -28.18 40.69
C GLU A 174 -4.00 -27.22 39.70
N ASN A 175 -4.96 -26.41 40.18
CA ASN A 175 -5.60 -25.39 39.36
C ASN A 175 -4.59 -24.34 38.86
N ASN A 176 -3.74 -23.84 39.77
CA ASN A 176 -2.68 -22.90 39.42
C ASN A 176 -1.65 -23.51 38.45
N LEU A 177 -1.29 -24.78 38.64
CA LEU A 177 -0.37 -25.50 37.76
C LEU A 177 -0.95 -25.59 36.34
N THR A 178 -2.22 -25.98 36.23
CA THR A 178 -2.93 -26.09 34.95
C THR A 178 -2.95 -24.74 34.21
N GLU A 179 -3.30 -23.64 34.89
CA GLU A 179 -3.30 -22.30 34.28
C GLU A 179 -1.89 -21.90 33.78
N VAL A 180 -0.85 -22.19 34.56
CA VAL A 180 0.53 -21.88 34.17
C VAL A 180 0.96 -22.73 32.97
N MET A 181 0.64 -24.02 32.94
CA MET A 181 0.94 -24.92 31.83
C MET A 181 0.26 -24.48 30.53
N GLU A 182 -1.01 -24.11 30.59
CA GLU A 182 -1.74 -23.55 29.43
C GLU A 182 -1.05 -22.28 28.91
N ARG A 183 -0.66 -21.38 29.82
CA ARG A 183 0.02 -20.14 29.47
C ARG A 183 1.40 -20.39 28.85
N VAL A 184 2.19 -21.31 29.40
CA VAL A 184 3.49 -21.75 28.85
C VAL A 184 3.32 -22.29 27.44
N ASN A 185 2.37 -23.21 27.24
CA ASN A 185 2.11 -23.82 25.93
C ASN A 185 1.65 -22.78 24.90
N ARG A 186 0.77 -21.86 25.28
CA ARG A 186 0.34 -20.76 24.40
C ARG A 186 1.50 -19.86 23.99
N ILE A 187 2.36 -19.47 24.93
CA ILE A 187 3.52 -18.61 24.63
C ILE A 187 4.53 -19.34 23.75
N ARG A 188 4.80 -20.63 24.00
CA ARG A 188 5.65 -21.45 23.13
C ARG A 188 5.08 -21.53 21.72
N GLY A 189 3.77 -21.78 21.58
CA GLY A 189 3.11 -21.77 20.28
C GLY A 189 3.30 -20.44 19.55
N ASN A 190 3.04 -19.32 20.23
CA ASN A 190 3.22 -17.99 19.65
C ASN A 190 4.67 -17.70 19.23
N LEU A 191 5.68 -18.18 19.98
CA LEU A 191 7.08 -18.03 19.62
C LEU A 191 7.50 -18.90 18.43
N VAL A 192 6.94 -20.11 18.30
CA VAL A 192 7.23 -21.03 17.19
C VAL A 192 6.69 -20.48 15.87
N PHE A 193 5.48 -19.92 15.88
CA PHE A 193 4.85 -19.32 14.70
C PHE A 193 5.16 -17.81 14.55
N TYR A 194 6.14 -17.30 15.30
CA TYR A 194 6.53 -15.90 15.21
C TYR A 194 7.30 -15.63 13.91
N GLU A 195 6.80 -14.70 13.11
CA GLU A 195 7.40 -14.32 11.84
C GLU A 195 8.25 -13.06 12.00
N LYS A 196 9.50 -13.14 11.54
CA LYS A 196 10.45 -12.02 11.62
C LYS A 196 10.28 -11.07 10.43
N PRO A 197 10.51 -9.76 10.64
CA PRO A 197 10.45 -8.79 9.56
C PRO A 197 11.57 -9.00 8.55
N ALA A 198 11.29 -8.74 7.28
CA ALA A 198 12.23 -8.90 6.17
C ALA A 198 11.97 -7.88 5.05
N VAL A 199 13.03 -7.49 4.34
CA VAL A 199 12.90 -6.73 3.09
C VAL A 199 12.74 -7.73 1.96
N LEU A 200 11.61 -7.69 1.25
CA LEU A 200 11.28 -8.65 0.21
C LEU A 200 11.76 -8.21 -1.17
N SER A 201 11.70 -6.92 -1.45
CA SER A 201 12.17 -6.35 -2.70
C SER A 201 12.59 -4.90 -2.52
N GLU A 202 13.55 -4.48 -3.33
CA GLU A 202 14.02 -3.11 -3.47
C GLU A 202 14.40 -2.91 -4.94
N THR A 203 13.72 -2.00 -5.63
CA THR A 203 13.89 -1.77 -7.07
C THR A 203 13.79 -0.29 -7.39
N VAL A 204 14.62 0.18 -8.32
CA VAL A 204 14.52 1.52 -8.89
C VAL A 204 14.31 1.37 -10.38
N ALA A 205 13.29 2.03 -10.92
CA ALA A 205 12.96 1.96 -12.34
C ALA A 205 12.51 3.32 -12.85
N LYS A 206 12.63 3.51 -14.17
CA LYS A 206 12.02 4.67 -14.84
C LYS A 206 10.51 4.67 -14.64
N SER A 207 9.98 5.81 -14.27
CA SER A 207 8.55 6.02 -14.07
C SER A 207 7.79 5.82 -15.37
N LYS A 208 6.59 5.24 -15.28
CA LYS A 208 5.74 5.02 -16.44
C LYS A 208 5.37 6.36 -17.06
N THR A 209 5.71 6.55 -18.34
CA THR A 209 5.30 7.73 -19.10
C THR A 209 3.95 7.50 -19.76
N TYR A 210 3.04 8.47 -19.65
CA TYR A 210 1.70 8.40 -20.26
C TYR A 210 1.64 8.97 -21.68
N THR A 211 2.78 9.16 -22.35
CA THR A 211 2.88 9.85 -23.64
C THR A 211 2.02 9.19 -24.72
N GLY A 212 1.98 7.85 -24.77
CA GLY A 212 1.12 7.14 -25.72
C GLY A 212 -0.37 7.39 -25.50
N GLN A 213 -0.83 7.38 -24.24
CA GLN A 213 -2.24 7.69 -23.93
C GLN A 213 -2.58 9.15 -24.24
N LEU A 214 -1.67 10.08 -23.93
CA LEU A 214 -1.86 11.51 -24.23
C LEU A 214 -1.93 11.80 -25.73
N MET A 215 -1.15 11.08 -26.55
CA MET A 215 -1.24 11.14 -28.01
C MET A 215 -2.60 10.63 -28.52
N ALA A 216 -3.08 9.50 -27.99
CA ALA A 216 -4.38 8.96 -28.37
C ALA A 216 -5.53 9.92 -28.03
N VAL A 217 -5.52 10.50 -26.83
CA VAL A 217 -6.50 11.52 -26.41
C VAL A 217 -6.42 12.75 -27.33
N GLY A 218 -5.22 13.25 -27.62
CA GLY A 218 -5.02 14.38 -28.51
C GLY A 218 -5.53 14.15 -29.92
N LEU A 219 -5.39 12.93 -30.44
CA LEU A 219 -5.89 12.55 -31.76
C LEU A 219 -7.43 12.55 -31.80
N VAL A 220 -8.08 11.91 -30.82
CA VAL A 220 -9.55 11.86 -30.74
C VAL A 220 -10.14 13.26 -30.58
N LEU A 221 -9.59 14.04 -29.65
CA LEU A 221 -10.01 15.42 -29.40
C LEU A 221 -9.78 16.32 -30.61
N GLY A 222 -8.66 16.13 -31.31
CA GLY A 222 -8.35 16.85 -32.54
C GLY A 222 -9.31 16.56 -33.69
N LEU A 223 -9.66 15.29 -33.91
CA LEU A 223 -10.64 14.92 -34.93
C LEU A 223 -12.01 15.53 -34.62
N PHE A 224 -12.44 15.47 -33.36
CA PHE A 224 -13.68 16.10 -32.91
C PHE A 224 -13.67 17.61 -33.14
N LEU A 225 -12.62 18.30 -32.69
CA LEU A 225 -12.46 19.75 -32.88
C LEU A 225 -12.42 20.14 -34.36
N THR A 226 -11.80 19.32 -35.22
CA THR A 226 -11.78 19.57 -36.67
C THR A 226 -13.20 19.60 -37.24
N VAL A 227 -14.03 18.63 -36.87
CA VAL A 227 -15.42 18.56 -37.34
C VAL A 227 -16.19 19.78 -36.86
N VAL A 228 -16.14 20.09 -35.56
CA VAL A 228 -16.81 21.26 -34.98
C VAL A 228 -16.35 22.55 -35.65
N TRP A 229 -15.04 22.72 -35.84
CA TRP A 229 -14.45 23.87 -36.49
C TRP A 229 -14.93 24.06 -37.92
N LEU A 230 -14.92 22.99 -38.73
CA LEU A 230 -15.36 23.07 -40.12
C LEU A 230 -16.88 23.30 -40.24
N VAL A 231 -17.68 22.76 -39.32
CA VAL A 231 -19.13 23.07 -39.25
C VAL A 231 -19.34 24.55 -38.98
N LEU A 232 -18.71 25.09 -37.93
CA LEU A 232 -18.83 26.50 -37.56
C LEU A 232 -18.32 27.42 -38.68
N TRP A 233 -17.21 27.06 -39.32
CA TRP A 233 -16.67 27.82 -40.44
C TRP A 233 -17.67 27.88 -41.60
N LYS A 234 -18.24 26.75 -42.01
CA LYS A 234 -19.25 26.73 -43.08
C LYS A 234 -20.46 27.56 -42.68
N TYR A 235 -20.95 27.42 -41.45
CA TYR A 235 -22.08 28.19 -40.94
C TYR A 235 -21.85 29.71 -41.04
N ILE A 236 -20.67 30.20 -40.65
CA ILE A 236 -20.31 31.63 -40.76
C ILE A 236 -20.28 32.09 -42.22
N LEU A 237 -19.73 31.28 -43.14
CA LEU A 237 -19.67 31.63 -44.55
C LEU A 237 -21.06 31.68 -45.20
N ASP A 238 -21.92 30.70 -44.87
CA ASP A 238 -23.28 30.64 -45.39
C ASP A 238 -24.12 31.80 -44.82
N ALA A 239 -23.99 32.12 -43.53
CA ALA A 239 -24.63 33.28 -42.92
C ALA A 239 -24.18 34.59 -43.59
N ARG A 240 -22.87 34.78 -43.83
CA ARG A 240 -22.37 35.97 -44.55
C ARG A 240 -22.95 36.08 -45.94
N ARG A 241 -23.06 34.99 -46.69
CA ARG A 241 -23.66 34.98 -48.04
C ARG A 241 -25.13 35.33 -48.03
N TYR A 242 -25.87 34.86 -47.02
CA TYR A 242 -27.29 35.14 -46.88
C TYR A 242 -27.58 36.61 -46.52
N TYR A 243 -26.72 37.24 -45.71
CA TYR A 243 -26.86 38.66 -45.33
C TYR A 243 -26.16 39.65 -46.27
N SER A 244 -25.32 39.19 -47.21
CA SER A 244 -24.68 40.03 -48.23
C SER A 244 -25.43 40.06 -49.57
N SER A 245 -26.55 39.33 -49.67
CA SER A 245 -27.44 39.30 -50.82
C SER A 245 -28.72 40.07 -50.52
#